data_AF-D2HFS3-F1
#
_entry.id   AF-D2HFS3-F1
#
_cell.length_a   1.000
_cell.length_b   1.000
_cell.length_c   1.000
_cell.angle_alpha   90.00
_cell.angle_beta   90.00
_cell.angle_gamma   90.00
#
_symmetry.space_group_name_H-M   'P 1'
#
loop_
_entity.id
_entity.type
_entity.pdbx_description
1 polymer ?
#
loop_
_entity_poly.entity_id
_entity_poly.type
_entity_poly.pdbx_seq_one_letter_code
_entity_poly.pdbx_strand_id
1 'polypeptide(L)'
;VQLSGLALFAETVWVTADQYRVYPLMGVSGKDDVFAGAWIAIFCGFSFFVVASFGVGAALCRRRSMILTYLVLMLMVYIFECASCITSYTHRDYMASHPSLITKQMLTFYNADTDQGRELTRLWDRVMIEQECCGTSGPMDWVNFTSAFRAATPEVVFPWPPLCCRRTGNFIPLHEEGCRLGHTDYLFTK
;
A
#
# COMPACT_ATOMS: atom_id res chain seq x y z
N VAL A 1 5.16 26.35 -13.87
CA VAL A 1 4.29 25.38 -14.58
C VAL A 1 5.08 24.28 -15.28
N GLN A 2 6.10 24.58 -16.10
CA GLN A 2 6.94 23.53 -16.72
C GLN A 2 7.80 22.75 -15.70
N LEU A 3 8.42 23.46 -14.74
CA LEU A 3 9.19 22.82 -13.66
C LEU A 3 8.30 21.96 -12.74
N SER A 4 7.06 22.39 -12.50
CA SER A 4 6.10 21.61 -11.70
C SER A 4 5.61 20.36 -12.43
N GLY A 5 5.47 20.39 -13.76
CA GLY A 5 5.12 19.21 -14.56
C GLY A 5 6.24 18.17 -14.64
N LEU A 6 7.49 18.62 -14.79
CA LEU A 6 8.67 17.74 -14.75
C LEU A 6 8.87 17.11 -13.37
N ALA A 7 8.65 17.88 -12.31
CA ALA A 7 8.70 17.35 -10.94
C ALA A 7 7.62 16.28 -10.73
N LEU A 8 6.36 16.53 -11.12
CA LEU A 8 5.28 15.54 -10.99
C LEU A 8 5.54 14.27 -11.82
N PHE A 9 6.06 14.40 -13.03
CA PHE A 9 6.46 13.24 -13.84
C PHE A 9 7.58 12.44 -13.17
N ALA A 10 8.62 13.12 -12.68
CA ALA A 10 9.72 12.47 -11.97
C ALA A 10 9.26 11.76 -10.70
N GLU A 11 8.35 12.36 -9.92
CA GLU A 11 7.73 11.73 -8.74
C GLU A 11 6.91 10.49 -9.12
N THR A 12 6.12 10.55 -10.20
CA THR A 12 5.35 9.37 -10.66
C THR A 12 6.26 8.23 -11.09
N VAL A 13 7.34 8.53 -11.83
CA VAL A 13 8.34 7.53 -12.24
C VAL A 13 9.05 6.97 -11.03
N TRP A 14 9.49 7.82 -10.09
CA TRP A 14 10.13 7.39 -8.85
C TRP A 14 9.25 6.45 -8.03
N VAL A 15 7.99 6.79 -7.81
CA VAL A 15 7.05 5.94 -7.04
C VAL A 15 6.81 4.59 -7.74
N THR A 16 6.74 4.57 -9.08
CA THR A 16 6.60 3.30 -9.82
C THR A 16 7.88 2.46 -9.84
N ALA A 17 9.05 3.11 -9.81
CA ALA A 17 10.36 2.47 -9.87
C ALA A 17 10.91 2.11 -8.49
N ASP A 18 10.44 2.75 -7.41
CA ASP A 18 10.77 2.38 -6.04
C ASP A 18 10.01 1.11 -5.66
N GLN A 19 10.53 0.00 -6.17
CA GLN A 19 9.92 -1.29 -5.99
C GLN A 19 9.96 -1.74 -4.53
N TYR A 20 10.86 -1.19 -3.71
CA TYR A 20 11.19 -1.76 -2.41
C TYR A 20 10.15 -1.51 -1.32
N ARG A 21 9.37 -0.43 -1.40
CA ARG A 21 8.34 -0.10 -0.40
C ARG A 21 6.93 -0.50 -0.83
N VAL A 22 6.60 -0.41 -2.12
CA VAL A 22 5.21 -0.57 -2.62
C VAL A 22 4.95 -1.96 -3.19
N TYR A 23 5.97 -2.70 -3.64
CA TYR A 23 5.77 -4.05 -4.21
C TYR A 23 5.20 -5.08 -3.24
N PRO A 24 5.52 -5.11 -1.93
CA PRO A 24 4.88 -6.08 -1.06
C PRO A 24 3.37 -5.82 -0.89
N LEU A 25 2.91 -4.56 -1.00
CA LEU A 25 1.48 -4.20 -0.99
C LEU A 25 0.77 -4.64 -2.28
N MET A 26 1.45 -4.52 -3.42
CA MET A 26 0.88 -4.87 -4.72
C MET A 26 1.02 -6.37 -5.06
N GLY A 27 2.05 -7.05 -4.55
CA GLY A 27 2.36 -8.47 -4.77
C GLY A 27 1.30 -9.46 -4.30
N VAL A 28 0.34 -8.99 -3.50
CA VAL A 28 -0.79 -9.77 -2.99
C VAL A 28 -1.84 -10.09 -4.07
N SER A 29 -1.88 -9.35 -5.19
CA SER A 29 -2.92 -9.52 -6.23
C SER A 29 -2.68 -10.70 -7.18
N GLY A 30 -1.53 -11.38 -7.11
CA GLY A 30 -1.28 -12.58 -7.90
C GLY A 30 -0.77 -12.27 -9.30
N LYS A 31 0.55 -12.12 -9.41
CA LYS A 31 1.44 -12.25 -10.59
C LYS A 31 1.12 -11.58 -11.95
N ASP A 32 -0.12 -11.19 -12.26
CA ASP A 32 -0.51 -10.53 -13.52
C ASP A 32 -1.05 -9.11 -13.29
N ASP A 33 -1.80 -8.89 -12.21
CA ASP A 33 -2.41 -7.58 -11.90
C ASP A 33 -1.38 -6.51 -11.56
N VAL A 34 -0.27 -6.90 -10.92
CA VAL A 34 0.84 -5.98 -10.58
C VAL A 34 1.58 -5.53 -11.82
N PHE A 35 1.83 -6.47 -12.73
CA PHE A 35 2.41 -6.16 -14.02
C PHE A 35 1.45 -5.24 -14.79
N ALA A 36 0.17 -5.56 -14.85
CA ALA A 36 -0.83 -4.72 -15.50
C ALA A 36 -0.87 -3.30 -14.90
N GLY A 37 -0.88 -3.17 -13.57
CA GLY A 37 -0.84 -1.89 -12.88
C GLY A 37 0.42 -1.07 -13.18
N ALA A 38 1.59 -1.71 -13.21
CA ALA A 38 2.85 -1.06 -13.59
C ALA A 38 2.83 -0.58 -15.04
N TRP A 39 2.34 -1.39 -15.97
CA TRP A 39 2.18 -1.01 -17.38
C TRP A 39 1.21 0.17 -17.56
N ILE A 40 0.09 0.16 -16.82
CA ILE A 40 -0.89 1.26 -16.82
C ILE A 40 -0.24 2.55 -16.30
N ALA A 41 0.53 2.48 -15.21
CA ALA A 41 1.20 3.63 -14.62
C ALA A 41 2.25 4.25 -15.58
N ILE A 42 3.04 3.40 -16.25
CA ILE A 42 4.00 3.84 -17.28
C ILE A 42 3.28 4.53 -18.44
N PHE A 43 2.19 3.94 -18.94
CA PHE A 43 1.43 4.51 -20.05
C PHE A 43 0.76 5.85 -19.67
N CYS A 44 0.21 5.92 -18.46
CA CYS A 44 -0.39 7.13 -17.91
C CYS A 44 0.65 8.25 -17.77
N GLY A 45 1.81 7.95 -17.18
CA GLY A 45 2.91 8.91 -17.05
C GLY A 45 3.41 9.44 -18.39
N PHE A 46 3.60 8.55 -19.38
CA PHE A 46 3.96 8.96 -20.74
C PHE A 46 2.91 9.87 -21.38
N SER A 47 1.62 9.59 -21.17
CA SER A 47 0.53 10.43 -21.68
C SER A 47 0.57 11.84 -21.10
N PHE A 48 0.86 11.99 -19.80
CA PHE A 48 1.00 13.29 -19.15
C PHE A 48 2.20 14.07 -19.65
N PHE A 49 3.33 13.40 -19.91
CA PHE A 49 4.49 14.02 -20.54
C PHE A 49 4.15 14.60 -21.93
N VAL A 50 3.41 13.85 -22.74
CA VAL A 50 2.95 14.30 -24.06
C VAL A 50 2.02 15.51 -23.93
N VAL A 51 1.01 15.47 -23.04
CA VAL A 51 0.11 16.61 -22.80
C VAL A 51 0.87 17.85 -22.33
N ALA A 52 1.85 17.69 -21.45
CA ALA A 52 2.71 18.79 -20.98
C ALA A 52 3.50 19.40 -22.14
N SER A 53 4.08 18.58 -23.03
CA SER A 53 4.80 19.07 -24.22
C SER A 53 3.91 19.86 -25.18
N PHE A 54 2.67 19.43 -25.39
CA PHE A 54 1.68 20.18 -26.17
C PHE A 54 1.30 21.51 -25.50
N GLY A 55 1.26 21.57 -24.17
CA GLY A 55 1.07 22.81 -23.43
C GLY A 55 2.16 23.84 -23.71
N VAL A 56 3.43 23.41 -23.76
CA VAL A 56 4.55 24.28 -24.15
C VAL A 56 4.43 24.74 -25.59
N GLY A 57 4.12 23.81 -26.50
CA GLY A 57 3.89 24.10 -27.92
C GLY A 57 2.75 25.10 -28.13
N ALA A 58 1.64 24.96 -27.41
CA ALA A 58 0.49 25.87 -27.48
C ALA A 58 0.79 27.26 -26.90
N ALA A 59 1.66 27.37 -25.90
CA ALA A 59 2.09 28.65 -25.33
C ALA A 59 3.02 29.41 -26.28
N LEU A 60 3.93 28.71 -26.96
CA LEU A 60 4.88 29.30 -27.91
C LEU A 60 4.22 29.62 -29.26
N CYS A 61 3.43 28.68 -29.78
CA CYS A 61 2.70 28.84 -31.01
C CYS A 61 1.34 29.49 -30.72
N ARG A 62 1.23 30.80 -30.96
CA ARG A 62 0.02 31.64 -30.78
C ARG A 62 -1.19 31.26 -31.66
N ARG A 63 -1.27 30.02 -32.14
CA ARG A 63 -2.35 29.49 -32.99
C ARG A 63 -3.50 29.01 -32.11
N ARG A 64 -4.70 29.58 -32.32
CA ARG A 64 -5.93 29.25 -31.57
C ARG A 64 -6.24 27.75 -31.52
N SER A 65 -5.98 27.03 -32.63
CA SER A 65 -6.22 25.58 -32.70
C SER A 65 -5.39 24.78 -31.68
N MET A 66 -4.10 25.11 -31.51
CA MET A 66 -3.24 24.39 -30.55
C MET A 66 -3.64 24.64 -29.08
N ILE A 67 -4.10 25.85 -28.78
CA ILE A 67 -4.60 26.19 -27.44
C ILE A 67 -5.91 25.45 -27.15
N LEU A 68 -6.83 25.38 -28.12
CA LEU A 68 -8.08 24.63 -27.99
C LEU A 68 -7.84 23.14 -27.79
N THR A 69 -6.93 22.52 -28.54
CA THR A 69 -6.58 21.10 -28.36
C THR A 69 -5.98 20.84 -26.98
N TYR A 70 -5.12 21.73 -26.49
CA TYR A 70 -4.55 21.60 -25.15
C TYR A 70 -5.63 21.70 -24.05
N LEU A 71 -6.57 22.64 -24.18
CA LEU A 71 -7.69 22.79 -23.22
C LEU A 71 -8.58 21.55 -23.19
N VAL A 72 -8.90 20.95 -24.33
CA VAL A 72 -9.70 19.72 -24.40
C VAL A 72 -8.96 18.54 -23.75
N LEU A 73 -7.67 18.39 -24.03
CA LEU A 73 -6.84 17.34 -23.40
C LEU A 73 -6.77 17.51 -21.88
N MET A 74 -6.56 18.74 -21.40
CA MET A 74 -6.57 19.04 -19.96
C MET A 74 -7.92 18.75 -19.30
N LEU A 75 -9.03 19.07 -19.97
CA LEU A 75 -10.37 18.77 -19.46
C LEU A 75 -10.60 17.27 -19.30
N MET A 76 -10.15 16.45 -20.26
CA MET A 76 -10.25 15.00 -20.15
C MET A 76 -9.43 14.47 -18.97
N VAL A 77 -8.18 14.92 -18.80
CA VAL A 77 -7.33 14.53 -17.66
C VAL A 77 -8.00 14.89 -16.33
N TYR A 78 -8.58 16.09 -16.24
CA TYR A 78 -9.28 16.53 -15.05
C TYR A 78 -10.48 15.63 -14.69
N ILE A 79 -11.26 15.20 -15.68
CA ILE A 79 -12.38 14.27 -15.47
C ILE A 79 -11.87 12.92 -14.93
N PHE A 80 -10.78 12.39 -15.50
CA PHE A 80 -10.16 11.16 -15.01
C PHE A 80 -9.63 11.31 -13.59
N GLU A 81 -8.98 12.43 -13.27
CA GLU A 81 -8.47 12.72 -11.92
C GLU A 81 -9.61 12.79 -10.88
N CYS A 82 -10.73 13.42 -11.23
CA CYS A 82 -11.92 13.44 -10.39
C CYS A 82 -12.46 12.01 -10.13
N ALA A 83 -12.56 11.19 -11.18
CA ALA A 83 -13.02 9.81 -11.06
C ALA A 83 -12.06 8.96 -10.20
N SER A 84 -10.76 9.11 -10.37
CA SER A 84 -9.73 8.44 -9.57
C SER A 84 -9.78 8.87 -8.11
N CYS A 85 -9.93 10.17 -7.81
CA CYS A 85 -10.08 10.67 -6.44
C CYS A 85 -11.31 10.08 -5.75
N ILE A 86 -12.47 10.10 -6.42
CA ILE A 86 -13.70 9.53 -5.88
C ILE A 86 -13.53 8.04 -5.61
N THR A 87 -12.96 7.29 -6.55
CA THR A 87 -12.74 5.85 -6.42
C THR A 87 -11.78 5.52 -5.27
N SER A 88 -10.70 6.31 -5.13
CA SER A 88 -9.75 6.13 -4.03
C SER A 88 -10.41 6.38 -2.67
N TYR A 89 -11.21 7.44 -2.57
CA TYR A 89 -11.92 7.80 -1.35
C TYR A 89 -12.95 6.72 -0.96
N THR A 90 -13.81 6.30 -1.89
CA THR A 90 -14.82 5.27 -1.61
C THR A 90 -14.20 3.92 -1.28
N HIS A 91 -13.09 3.56 -1.94
CA HIS A 91 -12.38 2.32 -1.62
C HIS A 91 -11.76 2.36 -0.22
N ARG A 92 -11.20 3.51 0.20
CA ARG A 92 -10.70 3.68 1.57
C ARG A 92 -11.81 3.58 2.60
N ASP A 93 -12.96 4.21 2.35
CA ASP A 93 -14.11 4.13 3.25
C ASP A 93 -14.66 2.69 3.34
N TYR A 94 -14.70 1.97 2.21
CA TYR A 94 -15.11 0.57 2.19
C TYR A 94 -14.16 -0.32 3.01
N MET A 95 -12.85 -0.13 2.85
CA MET A 95 -11.83 -0.86 3.60
C MET A 95 -11.85 -0.53 5.10
N ALA A 96 -12.06 0.75 5.46
CA ALA A 96 -12.17 1.19 6.85
C ALA A 96 -13.45 0.71 7.53
N SER A 97 -14.56 0.61 6.79
CA SER A 97 -15.84 0.12 7.32
C SER A 97 -15.90 -1.40 7.46
N HIS A 98 -15.09 -2.15 6.70
CA HIS A 98 -15.07 -3.62 6.71
C HIS A 98 -13.67 -4.18 6.99
N PRO A 99 -13.06 -3.88 8.15
CA PRO A 99 -11.72 -4.37 8.49
C PRO A 99 -11.64 -5.90 8.48
N SER A 100 -12.76 -6.58 8.78
CA SER A 100 -12.84 -8.05 8.82
C SER A 100 -12.43 -8.75 7.53
N LEU A 101 -12.58 -8.13 6.35
CA LEU A 101 -12.12 -8.70 5.09
C LEU A 101 -10.59 -8.76 5.03
N ILE A 102 -9.95 -7.65 5.41
CA ILE A 102 -8.49 -7.53 5.50
C ILE A 102 -7.97 -8.49 6.56
N THR A 103 -8.59 -8.52 7.73
CA THR A 103 -8.23 -9.44 8.82
C THR A 103 -8.29 -10.89 8.37
N LYS A 104 -9.38 -11.30 7.70
CA LYS A 104 -9.54 -12.67 7.21
C LYS A 104 -8.47 -13.05 6.20
N GLN A 105 -8.18 -12.18 5.23
CA GLN A 105 -7.16 -12.44 4.23
C GLN A 105 -5.78 -12.53 4.87
N MET A 106 -5.45 -11.58 5.74
CA MET A 106 -4.22 -11.60 6.52
C MET A 106 -4.09 -12.91 7.32
N LEU A 107 -5.05 -13.26 8.16
CA LEU A 107 -4.98 -14.46 9.01
C LEU A 107 -4.91 -15.77 8.22
N THR A 108 -5.54 -15.82 7.03
CA THR A 108 -5.59 -17.02 6.19
C THR A 108 -4.25 -17.29 5.51
N PHE A 109 -3.54 -16.24 5.09
CA PHE A 109 -2.33 -16.36 4.27
C PHE A 109 -1.03 -16.04 5.03
N TYR A 110 -1.12 -15.42 6.22
CA TYR A 110 0.05 -15.13 7.05
C TYR A 110 0.67 -16.43 7.57
N ASN A 111 1.97 -16.62 7.28
CA ASN A 111 2.73 -17.84 7.51
C ASN A 111 2.26 -19.09 6.73
N ALA A 112 1.53 -18.91 5.63
CA ALA A 112 1.23 -20.01 4.72
C ALA A 112 2.47 -20.38 3.88
N ASP A 113 2.68 -21.68 3.61
CA ASP A 113 3.84 -22.22 2.86
C ASP A 113 3.80 -21.97 1.34
N THR A 114 2.99 -20.99 0.89
CA THR A 114 2.91 -20.59 -0.50
C THR A 114 3.78 -19.35 -0.75
N ASP A 115 4.28 -19.18 -1.97
CA ASP A 115 5.06 -17.98 -2.34
C ASP A 115 4.28 -16.69 -2.05
N GLN A 116 2.97 -16.70 -2.27
CA GLN A 116 2.07 -15.59 -1.94
C GLN A 116 1.97 -15.34 -0.43
N GLY A 117 1.86 -16.41 0.37
CA GLY A 117 1.84 -16.31 1.83
C GLY A 117 3.13 -15.72 2.39
N ARG A 118 4.28 -16.08 1.83
CA ARG A 118 5.59 -15.55 2.24
C ARG A 118 5.73 -14.05 1.96
N GLU A 119 5.30 -13.58 0.79
CA GLU A 119 5.30 -12.15 0.47
C GLU A 119 4.31 -11.36 1.34
N LEU A 120 3.11 -11.90 1.55
CA LEU A 120 2.12 -11.28 2.44
C LEU A 120 2.62 -11.21 3.89
N THR A 121 3.31 -12.24 4.36
CA THR A 121 3.91 -12.27 5.71
C THR A 121 4.95 -11.17 5.84
N ARG A 122 5.87 -11.03 4.87
CA ARG A 122 6.88 -9.96 4.85
C ARG A 122 6.26 -8.57 4.83
N LEU A 123 5.16 -8.40 4.09
CA LEU A 123 4.42 -7.14 4.07
C LEU A 123 3.91 -6.78 5.46
N TRP A 124 3.16 -7.71 6.06
CA TRP A 124 2.56 -7.49 7.38
C TRP A 124 3.62 -7.31 8.47
N ASP A 125 4.74 -8.02 8.39
CA ASP A 125 5.88 -7.84 9.30
C ASP A 125 6.42 -6.40 9.24
N ARG A 126 6.55 -5.82 8.04
CA ARG A 126 6.96 -4.41 7.89
C ARG A 126 5.90 -3.46 8.43
N VAL A 127 4.63 -3.67 8.10
CA VAL A 127 3.53 -2.81 8.56
C VAL A 127 3.47 -2.80 10.09
N MET A 128 3.55 -3.96 10.73
CA MET A 128 3.52 -4.07 12.19
C MET A 128 4.70 -3.35 12.86
N ILE A 129 5.90 -3.39 12.27
CA ILE A 129 7.06 -2.65 12.77
C ILE A 129 6.92 -1.14 12.52
N GLU A 130 6.62 -0.73 11.29
CA GLU A 130 6.62 0.68 10.88
C GLU A 130 5.48 1.48 11.51
N GLN A 131 4.31 0.85 11.67
CA GLN A 131 3.13 1.49 12.28
C GLN A 131 2.99 1.20 13.77
N GLU A 132 3.89 0.40 14.35
CA GLU A 132 3.83 -0.01 15.76
C GLU A 132 2.44 -0.55 16.12
N CYS A 133 1.90 -1.41 15.25
CA CYS A 133 0.57 -2.02 15.37
C CYS A 133 0.65 -3.55 15.38
N CYS A 134 -0.42 -4.22 15.83
CA CYS A 134 -0.51 -5.68 15.80
C CYS A 134 -1.85 -6.11 15.20
N GLY A 135 -1.80 -6.70 14.01
CA GLY A 135 -3.01 -7.08 13.27
C GLY A 135 -3.75 -5.87 12.68
N THR A 136 -5.05 -6.02 12.45
CA THR A 136 -5.88 -4.99 11.81
C THR A 136 -6.67 -4.15 12.80
N SER A 137 -7.22 -4.79 13.83
CA SER A 137 -8.00 -4.16 14.90
C SER A 137 -7.36 -4.34 16.27
N GLY A 138 -6.36 -5.23 16.35
CA GLY A 138 -5.55 -5.45 17.53
C GLY A 138 -4.99 -6.87 17.61
N PRO A 139 -4.20 -7.16 18.66
CA PRO A 139 -3.55 -8.46 18.85
C PRO A 139 -4.54 -9.61 19.04
N MET A 140 -5.79 -9.30 19.44
CA MET A 140 -6.86 -10.30 19.58
C MET A 140 -7.32 -10.90 18.25
N ASP A 141 -7.02 -10.27 17.11
CA ASP A 141 -7.31 -10.81 15.78
C ASP A 141 -6.66 -12.19 15.58
N TRP A 142 -5.46 -12.39 16.14
CA TRP A 142 -4.71 -13.65 16.02
C TRP A 142 -5.26 -14.77 16.89
N VAL A 143 -5.89 -14.42 18.01
CA VAL A 143 -6.41 -15.36 19.01
C VAL A 143 -7.84 -15.75 18.67
N ASN A 144 -8.70 -14.78 18.36
CA ASN A 144 -10.13 -15.01 18.12
C ASN A 144 -10.42 -15.82 16.85
N PHE A 145 -9.49 -15.85 15.90
CA PHE A 145 -9.66 -16.51 14.61
C PHE A 145 -8.56 -17.56 14.38
N THR A 146 -8.91 -18.68 13.73
CA THR A 146 -7.95 -19.70 13.31
C THR A 146 -7.12 -19.17 12.14
N SER A 147 -5.89 -18.74 12.40
CA SER A 147 -4.92 -18.31 11.38
C SER A 147 -4.01 -19.45 10.92
N ALA A 148 -3.43 -19.33 9.72
CA ALA A 148 -2.38 -20.26 9.27
C ALA A 148 -1.16 -20.24 10.22
N PHE A 149 -0.88 -19.08 10.83
CA PHE A 149 0.10 -18.97 11.92
C PHE A 149 -0.24 -19.85 13.13
N ARG A 150 -1.50 -19.88 13.57
CA ARG A 150 -1.96 -20.74 14.68
C ARG A 150 -1.86 -22.23 14.37
N ALA A 151 -1.95 -22.62 13.09
CA ALA A 151 -1.72 -24.01 12.69
C ALA A 151 -0.24 -24.41 12.80
N ALA A 152 0.67 -23.47 12.55
CA ALA A 152 2.12 -23.69 12.62
C ALA A 152 2.71 -23.50 14.03
N THR A 153 2.11 -22.61 14.85
CA THR A 153 2.64 -22.20 16.16
C THR A 153 1.55 -22.36 17.23
N PRO A 154 1.70 -23.30 18.19
CA PRO A 154 0.70 -23.49 19.23
C PRO A 154 0.66 -22.29 20.21
N GLU A 155 -0.53 -21.97 20.73
CA GLU A 155 -0.75 -20.83 21.65
C GLU A 155 0.15 -20.85 22.89
N VAL A 156 0.52 -22.05 23.33
CA VAL A 156 1.42 -22.26 24.46
C VAL A 156 2.80 -21.67 24.19
N VAL A 157 3.22 -21.48 22.94
CA VAL A 157 4.48 -20.82 22.60
C VAL A 157 4.27 -19.31 22.51
N PHE A 158 3.35 -18.86 21.65
CA PHE A 158 3.03 -17.44 21.50
C PHE A 158 1.63 -17.23 20.91
N PRO A 159 0.79 -16.34 21.46
CA PRO A 159 -0.58 -16.11 20.97
C PRO A 159 -0.69 -15.29 19.66
N TRP A 160 0.35 -14.54 19.30
CA TRP A 160 0.43 -13.70 18.09
C TRP A 160 1.88 -13.66 17.55
N PRO A 161 2.18 -13.00 16.42
CA PRO A 161 3.57 -12.90 15.97
C PRO A 161 4.46 -12.12 16.93
N PRO A 162 5.72 -12.52 17.15
CA PRO A 162 6.65 -11.84 18.06
C PRO A 162 7.04 -10.42 17.60
N LEU A 163 6.65 -10.03 16.38
CA LEU A 163 6.77 -8.66 15.88
C LEU A 163 5.76 -7.70 16.49
N CYS A 164 4.67 -8.20 17.06
CA CYS A 164 3.69 -7.38 17.78
C CYS A 164 4.20 -6.86 19.13
N CYS A 165 5.31 -7.41 19.64
CA CYS A 165 5.89 -6.94 20.89
C CYS A 165 6.62 -5.62 20.70
N ARG A 166 6.47 -4.72 21.67
CA ARG A 166 7.19 -3.45 21.66
C ARG A 166 8.68 -3.69 21.81
N ARG A 167 9.47 -3.08 20.92
CA ARG A 167 10.92 -3.23 20.85
C ARG A 167 11.62 -1.92 21.17
N THR A 168 12.86 -2.05 21.64
CA THR A 168 13.79 -0.93 21.79
C THR A 168 14.40 -0.54 20.42
N GLY A 169 15.08 0.60 20.33
CA GLY A 169 15.77 1.03 19.10
C GLY A 169 16.84 0.06 18.56
N ASN A 170 17.25 -0.93 19.36
CA ASN A 170 18.15 -2.01 18.98
C ASN A 170 17.41 -3.28 18.49
N PHE A 171 16.11 -3.19 18.20
CA PHE A 171 15.24 -4.31 17.81
C PHE A 171 15.05 -5.43 18.84
N ILE A 172 15.45 -5.21 20.10
CA ILE A 172 15.28 -6.17 21.19
C ILE A 172 13.91 -5.95 21.84
N PRO A 173 13.10 -7.00 22.10
CA PRO A 173 11.84 -6.86 22.83
C PRO A 173 12.10 -6.31 24.24
N LEU A 174 11.34 -5.29 24.65
CA LEU A 174 11.48 -4.68 25.98
C LEU A 174 11.26 -5.70 27.09
N HIS A 175 10.19 -6.49 26.95
CA HIS A 175 9.86 -7.55 27.88
C HIS A 175 9.05 -8.65 27.17
N GLU A 176 9.70 -9.78 26.90
CA GLU A 176 9.12 -10.87 26.11
C GLU A 176 7.97 -11.57 26.84
N GLU A 177 8.14 -11.86 28.14
CA GLU A 177 7.08 -12.48 28.95
C GLU A 177 5.87 -11.55 29.14
N GLY A 178 6.12 -10.25 29.39
CA GLY A 178 5.07 -9.25 29.50
C GLY A 178 4.27 -9.12 28.20
N CYS A 179 4.96 -9.15 27.04
CA CYS A 179 4.29 -9.20 25.75
C CYS A 179 3.48 -10.48 25.57
N ARG A 180 4.05 -11.65 25.86
CA ARG A 180 3.35 -12.95 25.71
C ARG A 180 2.09 -13.07 26.57
N LEU A 181 2.10 -12.46 27.76
CA LEU A 181 0.96 -12.40 28.67
C LEU A 181 -0.09 -11.34 28.28
N GLY A 182 0.21 -10.48 27.30
CA GLY A 182 -0.72 -9.46 26.83
C GLY A 182 -0.72 -8.16 27.65
N HIS A 183 0.36 -7.85 28.38
CA HIS A 183 0.47 -6.54 29.04
C HIS A 183 0.56 -5.42 28.00
N THR A 184 -0.35 -4.45 28.10
CA THR A 184 -0.49 -3.32 27.17
C THR A 184 0.76 -2.44 27.08
N ASP A 185 1.61 -2.45 28.12
CA ASP A 185 2.85 -1.67 28.15
C ASP A 185 3.93 -2.22 27.20
N TYR A 186 3.85 -3.51 26.86
CA TYR A 186 4.84 -4.25 26.08
C TYR A 186 4.30 -4.77 24.74
N LEU A 187 3.06 -4.43 24.39
CA LEU A 187 2.34 -4.91 23.22
C LEU A 187 1.83 -3.73 22.38
N PHE A 188 1.87 -3.88 21.05
CA PHE A 188 1.20 -2.94 20.17
C PHE A 188 -0.30 -3.15 20.19
N THR A 189 -1.03 -2.22 20.81
CA THR A 189 -2.50 -2.25 20.95
C THR A 189 -3.21 -1.17 20.14
N LYS A 190 -2.48 -0.46 19.28
CA LYS A 190 -3.04 0.56 18.38
C LYS A 190 -3.81 -0.06 17.24
#